data_AF-A0A6I3KJN5-F1
#
_entry.id   AF-A0A6I3KJN5-F1
#
_cell.length_a   1.000
_cell.length_b   1.000
_cell.length_c   1.000
_cell.angle_alpha   90.00
_cell.angle_beta   90.00
_cell.angle_gamma   90.00
#
_symmetry.space_group_name_H-M   'P 1'
#
loop_
_entity.id
_entity.type
_entity.pdbx_description
1 polymer ?
#
loop_
_entity_poly.entity_id
_entity_poly.type
_entity_poly.pdbx_seq_one_letter_code
_entity_poly.pdbx_strand_id
1 'polypeptide(L)'
;MIASTFDLWVAVGVVIMMPLIIAVNFNRQAGVMGYVWREAPGLARVGLVFLALTWISAIQSLLTHYGVLLAQVDDVISLVLGIPMFALSMIILIWGAVLLVRFLNSGRTPDSAT
;
A
#
# COMPACT_ATOMS: atom_id res chain seq x y z
N MET A 1 -13.56 2.42 -11.59
CA MET A 1 -14.34 1.76 -12.66
C MET A 1 -13.42 0.82 -13.43
N ILE A 2 -13.77 -0.47 -13.52
CA ILE A 2 -13.01 -1.49 -14.25
C ILE A 2 -13.30 -1.29 -15.75
N ALA A 3 -12.31 -0.80 -16.50
CA ALA A 3 -12.48 -0.45 -17.91
C ALA A 3 -12.15 -1.62 -18.84
N SER A 4 -11.36 -2.59 -18.37
CA SER A 4 -10.90 -3.73 -19.15
C SER A 4 -10.88 -5.03 -18.34
N THR A 5 -10.87 -6.16 -19.05
CA THR A 5 -10.65 -7.49 -18.46
C THR A 5 -9.33 -7.56 -17.70
N PHE A 6 -8.31 -6.83 -18.14
CA PHE A 6 -7.03 -6.74 -17.44
C PHE A 6 -7.21 -6.10 -16.05
N ASP A 7 -7.92 -4.97 -15.97
CA ASP A 7 -8.19 -4.28 -14.69
C ASP A 7 -8.96 -5.17 -13.71
N LEU A 8 -9.85 -6.03 -14.22
CA LEU A 8 -10.58 -7.01 -13.42
C LEU A 8 -9.63 -8.02 -12.78
N TRP A 9 -8.74 -8.62 -13.57
CA TRP A 9 -7.77 -9.58 -13.07
C TRP A 9 -6.78 -8.95 -12.10
N VAL A 10 -6.38 -7.70 -12.33
CA VAL A 10 -5.56 -6.94 -11.38
C VAL A 10 -6.31 -6.73 -10.08
N ALA A 11 -7.57 -6.29 -10.12
CA ALA A 11 -8.38 -6.09 -8.91
C ALA A 11 -8.55 -7.41 -8.12
N VAL A 12 -8.86 -8.52 -8.78
CA VAL A 12 -8.93 -9.85 -8.16
C VAL A 12 -7.59 -10.25 -7.56
N GLY A 13 -6.50 -10.07 -8.30
CA GLY A 13 -5.15 -10.37 -7.84
C GLY A 13 -4.77 -9.55 -6.61
N VAL A 14 -5.06 -8.25 -6.60
CA VAL A 14 -4.83 -7.37 -5.46
C VAL A 14 -5.65 -7.83 -4.26
N VAL A 15 -6.95 -8.13 -4.42
CA VAL A 15 -7.80 -8.54 -3.29
C VAL A 15 -7.29 -9.83 -2.62
N ILE A 16 -6.74 -10.77 -3.38
CA ILE A 16 -6.19 -12.03 -2.86
C ILE A 16 -4.78 -11.85 -2.29
N MET A 17 -3.91 -11.13 -2.99
CA MET A 17 -2.48 -11.05 -2.67
C MET A 17 -2.15 -10.01 -1.60
N MET A 18 -2.84 -8.86 -1.56
CA MET A 18 -2.56 -7.81 -0.56
C MET A 18 -2.65 -8.27 0.89
N PRO A 19 -3.66 -9.03 1.35
CA PRO A 19 -3.69 -9.48 2.74
C PRO A 19 -2.50 -10.38 3.08
N LEU A 20 -2.03 -11.21 2.14
CA LEU A 20 -0.84 -12.03 2.30
C LEU A 20 0.42 -11.15 2.41
N ILE A 21 0.55 -10.15 1.54
CA ILE A 21 1.69 -9.21 1.56
C ILE A 21 1.72 -8.43 2.88
N ILE A 22 0.57 -7.93 3.35
CA ILE A 22 0.44 -7.23 4.63
C ILE A 22 0.84 -8.15 5.78
N ALA A 23 0.33 -9.39 5.82
CA ALA A 23 0.65 -10.36 6.86
C ALA A 23 2.15 -10.72 6.89
N VAL A 24 2.76 -10.94 5.72
CA VAL A 24 4.20 -11.22 5.61
C VAL A 24 5.01 -10.02 6.08
N ASN A 25 4.59 -8.79 5.76
CA ASN A 25 5.30 -7.59 6.18
C ASN A 25 5.31 -7.40 7.71
N PHE A 26 4.21 -7.76 8.39
CA PHE A 26 4.15 -7.77 9.85
C PHE A 26 5.05 -8.84 10.48
N ASN A 27 5.14 -10.02 9.86
CA ASN A 27 5.85 -11.17 10.45
C ASN A 27 7.33 -11.29 10.05
N ARG A 28 7.74 -10.73 8.91
CA ARG A 28 9.13 -10.82 8.40
C ARG A 28 9.71 -9.43 8.14
N GLN A 29 10.42 -8.93 9.15
CA GLN A 29 11.21 -7.70 9.07
C GLN A 29 12.65 -7.99 8.58
N ALA A 30 12.80 -8.68 7.44
CA ALA A 30 14.10 -9.05 6.88
C ALA A 30 14.42 -8.24 5.60
N GLY A 31 15.70 -8.06 5.29
CA GLY A 31 16.16 -7.32 4.11
C GLY A 31 15.80 -5.83 4.14
N VAL A 32 15.46 -5.27 2.98
CA VAL A 32 15.09 -3.85 2.83
C VAL A 32 13.92 -3.47 3.74
N MET A 33 12.97 -4.38 3.97
CA MET A 33 11.83 -4.09 4.83
C MET A 33 12.24 -4.02 6.30
N GLY A 34 13.18 -4.86 6.74
CA GLY A 34 13.80 -4.73 8.06
C GLY A 34 14.50 -3.39 8.27
N TYR A 35 15.19 -2.89 7.25
CA TYR A 35 15.79 -1.56 7.26
C TYR A 35 14.75 -0.45 7.45
N VAL A 36 13.64 -0.49 6.70
CA VAL A 36 12.55 0.50 6.85
C VAL A 36 11.92 0.43 8.24
N TRP A 37 11.66 -0.76 8.76
CA TRP A 37 11.09 -0.94 10.10
C TRP A 37 12.03 -0.45 11.21
N ARG A 38 13.35 -0.56 11.02
CA ARG A 38 14.36 -0.11 11.97
C ARG A 38 14.59 1.40 11.91
N GLU A 39 14.74 1.96 10.72
CA GLU A 39 15.14 3.37 10.53
C GLU A 39 13.97 4.34 10.39
N ALA A 40 12.82 3.86 9.92
CA ALA A 40 11.61 4.66 9.76
C ALA A 40 10.34 3.82 10.04
N PRO A 41 10.13 3.37 11.29
CA PRO A 41 8.95 2.56 11.66
C PRO A 41 7.62 3.28 11.36
N GLY A 42 7.61 4.62 11.40
CA GLY A 42 6.44 5.41 10.99
C GLY A 42 6.11 5.23 9.52
N LEU A 43 7.11 5.22 8.64
CA LEU A 43 6.92 4.99 7.20
C LEU A 43 6.39 3.58 6.92
N ALA A 44 6.89 2.57 7.63
CA ALA A 44 6.40 1.20 7.50
C ALA A 44 4.90 1.08 7.88
N ARG A 45 4.50 1.68 9.01
CA ARG A 45 3.10 1.69 9.46
C ARG A 45 2.19 2.44 8.49
N VAL A 46 2.62 3.64 8.06
CA VAL A 46 1.89 4.45 7.07
C VAL A 46 1.75 3.71 5.74
N GLY A 47 2.82 3.05 5.28
CA GLY A 47 2.80 2.21 4.09
C GLY A 47 1.83 1.04 4.20
N LEU A 48 1.74 0.38 5.36
CA LEU A 48 0.76 -0.68 5.59
C LEU A 48 -0.68 -0.18 5.60
N VAL A 49 -0.93 0.98 6.22
CA VAL A 49 -2.26 1.61 6.18
C VAL A 49 -2.64 1.96 4.74
N PHE A 50 -1.70 2.49 3.96
CA PHE A 50 -1.91 2.75 2.54
C PHE A 50 -2.23 1.47 1.76
N LEU A 51 -1.48 0.39 1.97
CA LEU A 51 -1.76 -0.91 1.35
C LEU A 51 -3.14 -1.45 1.74
N ALA A 52 -3.55 -1.29 2.99
CA ALA A 52 -4.89 -1.69 3.45
C ALA A 52 -5.99 -0.87 2.77
N LEU A 53 -5.82 0.45 2.62
CA LEU A 53 -6.77 1.29 1.88
C LEU A 53 -6.83 0.92 0.40
N THR A 54 -5.68 0.61 -0.19
CA THR A 54 -5.59 0.14 -1.59
C THR A 54 -6.35 -1.18 -1.77
N TRP A 55 -6.25 -2.08 -0.79
CA TRP A 55 -6.99 -3.34 -0.77
C TRP A 55 -8.50 -3.11 -0.67
N ILE A 56 -8.94 -2.22 0.23
CA ILE A 56 -10.36 -1.85 0.36
C ILE A 56 -10.90 -1.23 -0.94
N SER A 57 -10.12 -0.36 -1.58
CA SER A 57 -10.49 0.25 -2.87
C SER A 57 -10.61 -0.80 -3.99
N ALA A 58 -9.75 -1.83 -3.99
CA ALA A 58 -9.87 -2.93 -4.93
C ALA A 58 -11.15 -3.77 -4.71
N ILE A 59 -11.53 -4.01 -3.44
CA ILE A 59 -12.81 -4.66 -3.09
C ILE A 59 -13.98 -3.83 -3.59
N GLN A 60 -13.99 -2.52 -3.31
CA GLN A 60 -15.01 -1.60 -3.80
C GLN A 60 -15.15 -1.69 -5.32
N SER A 61 -14.04 -1.65 -6.06
CA SER A 61 -14.04 -1.75 -7.53
C SER A 61 -14.69 -3.04 -8.03
N LEU A 62 -14.43 -4.18 -7.37
CA LEU A 62 -15.09 -5.46 -7.69
C LEU A 62 -16.58 -5.44 -7.37
N LEU A 63 -16.95 -4.94 -6.19
CA LEU A 63 -18.35 -4.85 -5.77
C LEU A 63 -19.18 -3.96 -6.72
N THR A 64 -18.61 -2.86 -7.18
CA THR A 64 -19.23 -1.98 -8.19
C THR A 64 -19.33 -2.68 -9.54
N HIS A 65 -18.29 -3.42 -9.95
CA HIS A 65 -18.31 -4.18 -11.21
C HIS A 65 -19.39 -5.27 -11.26
N TYR A 66 -19.62 -5.98 -10.14
CA TYR A 66 -20.67 -6.99 -10.04
C TYR A 66 -22.07 -6.40 -9.74
N GLY A 67 -22.21 -5.07 -9.71
CA GLY A 67 -23.49 -4.40 -9.47
C GLY A 67 -24.01 -4.50 -8.04
N VAL A 68 -23.16 -4.90 -7.08
CA VAL A 68 -23.50 -4.99 -5.65
C VAL A 68 -23.57 -3.60 -5.02
N LEU A 69 -22.71 -2.68 -5.47
CA LEU A 69 -22.69 -1.28 -5.05
C LEU A 69 -23.45 -0.39 -6.02
N LEU A 70 -24.36 0.43 -5.49
CA LEU A 70 -25.03 1.50 -6.23
C LEU A 70 -24.03 2.61 -6.57
N ALA A 71 -24.15 3.21 -7.76
CA ALA A 71 -23.23 4.26 -8.24
C ALA A 71 -23.09 5.45 -7.26
N GLN A 72 -24.18 5.88 -6.63
CA GLN A 72 -24.17 6.96 -5.64
C GLN A 72 -23.33 6.62 -4.40
N VAL A 73 -23.33 5.35 -4.00
CA VAL A 73 -22.52 4.88 -2.86
C VAL A 73 -21.06 4.74 -3.29
N ASP A 74 -20.80 4.27 -4.52
CA ASP A 74 -19.46 4.18 -5.10
C ASP A 74 -18.77 5.54 -5.18
N ASP A 75 -19.48 6.60 -5.59
CA ASP A 75 -18.94 7.96 -5.68
C ASP A 75 -18.52 8.50 -4.32
N VAL A 76 -19.35 8.30 -3.29
CA VAL A 76 -19.07 8.75 -1.92
C VAL A 76 -17.90 7.97 -1.33
N ILE A 77 -17.88 6.64 -1.47
CA ILE A 77 -16.77 5.81 -0.98
C ILE A 77 -15.46 6.18 -1.69
N SER A 78 -15.51 6.39 -3.01
CA SER A 78 -14.34 6.82 -3.80
C SER A 78 -13.75 8.13 -3.30
N LEU A 79 -14.59 9.11 -2.95
CA LEU A 79 -14.14 10.38 -2.37
C LEU A 79 -13.52 10.17 -0.98
N VAL A 80 -14.21 9.41 -0.12
CA VAL A 80 -13.79 9.15 1.26
C VAL A 80 -12.49 8.35 1.33
N LEU A 81 -12.26 7.41 0.43
CA LEU A 81 -11.01 6.64 0.35
C LEU A 81 -9.91 7.40 -0.42
N GLY A 82 -10.29 8.13 -1.47
CA GLY A 82 -9.36 8.84 -2.35
C GLY A 82 -8.57 9.93 -1.63
N ILE A 83 -9.21 10.73 -0.77
CA ILE A 83 -8.54 11.83 -0.05
C ILE A 83 -7.44 11.30 0.90
N PRO A 84 -7.70 10.34 1.80
CA PRO A 84 -6.67 9.72 2.63
C PRO A 84 -5.58 9.03 1.80
N MET A 85 -5.95 8.31 0.74
CA MET A 85 -4.96 7.65 -0.12
C MET A 85 -4.02 8.65 -0.79
N PHE A 86 -4.55 9.78 -1.27
CA PHE A 86 -3.73 10.85 -1.83
C PHE A 86 -2.76 11.42 -0.79
N ALA A 87 -3.25 11.78 0.39
CA ALA A 87 -2.42 12.31 1.47
C ALA A 87 -1.32 11.32 1.90
N LEU A 88 -1.67 10.05 2.08
CA LEU A 88 -0.72 9.01 2.46
C LEU A 88 0.31 8.74 1.37
N SER A 89 -0.08 8.77 0.09
CA SER A 89 0.86 8.60 -1.02
C SER A 89 1.91 9.72 -1.07
N MET A 90 1.51 10.96 -0.77
CA MET A 90 2.46 12.08 -0.64
C MET A 90 3.44 11.85 0.51
N ILE A 91 2.96 11.43 1.68
CA ILE A 91 3.81 11.12 2.83
C ILE A 91 4.81 10.01 2.48
N ILE A 92 4.34 8.92 1.86
CA ILE A 92 5.18 7.77 1.49
C ILE A 92 6.23 8.18 0.46
N LEU A 93 5.87 8.98 -0.54
CA LEU A 93 6.80 9.44 -1.56
C LEU A 93 7.88 10.35 -0.97
N ILE A 94 7.50 11.33 -0.15
CA ILE A 94 8.45 12.28 0.44
C ILE A 94 9.39 11.55 1.40
N TRP A 95 8.84 10.81 2.38
CA TRP A 95 9.65 10.10 3.38
C TRP A 95 10.43 8.94 2.78
N GLY A 96 9.84 8.22 1.83
CA GLY A 96 10.50 7.15 1.10
C GLY A 96 11.67 7.65 0.26
N ALA A 97 11.51 8.79 -0.42
CA ALA A 97 12.60 9.42 -1.17
C ALA A 97 13.74 9.86 -0.24
N VAL A 98 13.43 10.50 0.90
CA VAL A 98 14.44 10.88 1.90
C VAL A 98 15.19 9.65 2.41
N LEU A 99 14.48 8.58 2.76
CA LEU A 99 15.09 7.33 3.23
C LEU A 99 15.96 6.69 2.15
N LEU A 100 15.50 6.66 0.90
CA LEU A 100 16.25 6.12 -0.24
C LEU A 100 17.54 6.89 -0.47
N VAL A 101 17.49 8.22 -0.47
CA VAL A 101 18.68 9.07 -0.62
C VAL A 101 19.67 8.82 0.51
N ARG A 102 19.20 8.67 1.76
CA ARG A 102 20.06 8.31 2.90
C ARG A 102 20.69 6.93 2.71
N PHE A 103 19.91 5.93 2.30
CA PHE A 103 20.41 4.58 2.04
C PHE A 103 21.51 4.57 0.96
N LEU A 104 21.31 5.31 -0.13
CA LEU A 104 22.28 5.42 -1.22
C LEU A 104 23.54 6.19 -0.82
N ASN A 105 23.40 7.27 -0.05
CA ASN A 105 24.53 8.11 0.40
C ASN A 105 25.32 7.49 1.55
N SER A 106 24.68 6.70 2.41
CA SER A 106 25.31 6.03 3.55
C SER A 106 26.02 4.72 3.19
N GLY A 107 26.13 4.39 1.89
CA GLY A 107 26.98 3.35 1.32
C GLY A 107 27.37 2.21 2.26
N ARG A 108 26.51 1.20 2.43
CA ARG A 108 26.80 -0.04 3.18
C ARG A 108 27.50 0.19 4.53
N THR A 109 26.72 0.36 5.59
CA THR A 109 27.02 -0.37 6.82
C THR A 109 25.93 -1.40 7.01
N PRO A 110 26.13 -2.66 6.55
CA PRO A 110 25.42 -3.76 7.14
C PRO A 110 25.82 -3.76 8.62
N ASP A 111 24.93 -3.30 9.49
CA ASP A 111 25.14 -3.52 10.92
C ASP A 111 25.13 -5.05 11.09
N SER A 112 26.28 -5.55 11.53
CA SER A 112 26.49 -6.92 11.94
C SER A 112 25.35 -7.34 12.86
N ALA A 113 24.69 -8.44 12.50
CA ALA A 113 23.77 -9.13 13.39
C ALA A 113 24.43 -9.32 14.76
N THR A 114 23.81 -8.76 15.80
CA THR A 114 23.95 -9.17 17.19
C THR A 114 22.56 -9.22 17.79
#